data_AF-A0A7W1NBI3-F1
#
_entry.id   AF-A0A7W1NBI3-F1
#
_cell.length_a   1.000
_cell.length_b   1.000
_cell.length_c   1.000
_cell.angle_alpha   90.00
_cell.angle_beta   90.00
_cell.angle_gamma   90.00
#
_symmetry.space_group_name_H-M   'P 1'
#
loop_
_entity.id
_entity.type
_entity.pdbx_description
1 polymer ?
#
loop_
_entity_poly.entity_id
_entity_poly.type
_entity_poly.pdbx_seq_one_letter_code
_entity_poly.pdbx_strand_id
1 'polypeptide(L)'
;DALEPASRAVAEQALGERYLIARIVRVPETSVHLGTRYWSVDTDRGPRRFAMREPRKNVNWLVPRERCLIRDTMGNRYEIEALTRLDPRSRAEVDRVL
;
A
#
# COMPACT_ATOMS: atom_id res chain seq x y z
N ASP A 1 13.99 -24.92 17.88
CA ASP A 1 13.14 -25.38 16.77
C ASP A 1 13.44 -24.67 15.47
N ALA A 2 13.88 -25.41 14.45
CA ALA A 2 14.00 -24.92 13.09
C ALA A 2 13.03 -25.73 12.21
N LEU A 3 12.21 -25.05 11.41
CA LEU A 3 11.31 -25.70 10.46
C LEU A 3 12.11 -26.43 9.38
N GLU A 4 11.63 -27.61 8.98
CA GLU A 4 12.15 -28.32 7.83
C GLU A 4 12.03 -27.46 6.55
N PRO A 5 12.98 -27.58 5.59
CA PRO A 5 13.07 -26.68 4.44
C PRO A 5 11.79 -26.56 3.60
N ALA A 6 11.03 -27.65 3.45
CA ALA A 6 9.76 -27.65 2.71
C ALA A 6 8.67 -26.85 3.44
N SER A 7 8.55 -27.04 4.76
CA SER A 7 7.63 -26.26 5.60
C SER A 7 8.01 -24.79 5.67
N ARG A 8 9.33 -24.49 5.67
CA ARG A 8 9.83 -23.12 5.56
C ARG A 8 9.44 -22.46 4.24
N ALA A 9 9.60 -23.15 3.11
CA ALA A 9 9.23 -22.61 1.80
C ALA A 9 7.72 -22.31 1.69
N VAL A 10 6.87 -23.22 2.19
CA VAL A 10 5.41 -23.00 2.23
C VAL A 10 5.06 -21.87 3.19
N ALA A 11 5.70 -21.78 4.35
CA ALA A 11 5.50 -20.69 5.29
C ALA A 11 5.97 -19.35 4.72
N GLU A 12 7.11 -19.30 4.05
CA GLU A 12 7.63 -18.11 3.37
C GLU A 12 6.76 -17.69 2.19
N GLN A 13 6.17 -18.65 1.46
CA GLN A 13 5.18 -18.38 0.43
C GLN A 13 3.88 -17.84 1.04
N ALA A 14 3.36 -18.45 2.11
CA ALA A 14 2.17 -18.00 2.81
C ALA A 14 2.36 -16.64 3.50
N LEU A 15 3.57 -16.37 4.03
CA LEU A 15 4.00 -15.07 4.53
C LEU A 15 4.18 -14.08 3.36
N GLY A 16 4.67 -14.52 2.21
CA GLY A 16 4.77 -13.72 1.00
C GLY A 16 3.41 -13.26 0.49
N GLU A 17 2.41 -14.14 0.58
CA GLU A 17 1.03 -13.88 0.16
C GLU A 17 0.23 -13.02 1.16
N ARG A 18 0.54 -13.10 2.47
CA ARG A 18 -0.23 -12.38 3.53
C ARG A 18 0.50 -11.23 4.23
N TYR A 19 1.83 -11.19 4.24
CA TYR A 19 2.62 -10.33 5.13
C TYR A 19 3.58 -9.36 4.42
N LEU A 20 3.66 -9.38 3.08
CA LEU A 20 4.47 -8.40 2.36
C LEU A 20 3.68 -7.12 2.10
N ILE A 21 4.25 -5.99 2.51
CA ILE A 21 3.75 -4.65 2.17
C ILE A 21 3.97 -4.44 0.67
N ALA A 22 2.90 -4.25 -0.09
CA ALA A 22 2.98 -3.99 -1.53
C ALA A 22 3.44 -2.56 -1.79
N ARG A 23 4.47 -2.38 -2.62
CA ARG A 23 5.00 -1.04 -2.93
C ARG A 23 4.20 -0.46 -4.09
N ILE A 24 3.47 0.61 -3.83
CA ILE A 24 2.78 1.40 -4.84
C ILE A 24 3.82 2.13 -5.68
N VAL A 25 3.80 1.87 -6.98
CA VAL A 25 4.69 2.50 -7.97
C VAL A 25 3.95 3.49 -8.87
N ARG A 26 2.62 3.37 -8.98
CA ARG A 26 1.77 4.31 -9.74
C ARG A 26 0.39 4.40 -9.10
N VAL A 27 -0.22 5.58 -9.16
CA VAL A 27 -1.60 5.84 -8.69
C VAL A 27 -2.42 6.41 -9.85
N PRO A 28 -3.00 5.55 -10.71
CA PRO A 28 -3.77 6.00 -11.86
C PRO A 28 -5.00 6.85 -11.52
N GLU A 29 -5.66 6.55 -10.41
CA GLU A 29 -6.94 7.15 -10.03
C GLU A 29 -7.21 6.97 -8.53
N THR A 30 -7.73 8.03 -7.92
CA THR A 30 -8.34 8.02 -6.60
C THR A 30 -9.69 8.71 -6.62
N SER A 31 -10.58 8.29 -5.73
CA SER A 31 -11.89 8.95 -5.56
C SER A 31 -12.33 8.95 -4.10
N VAL A 32 -13.23 9.86 -3.77
CA VAL A 32 -13.82 9.96 -2.42
C VAL A 32 -15.33 9.90 -2.52
N HIS A 33 -15.94 8.97 -1.82
CA HIS A 33 -17.39 8.84 -1.73
C HIS A 33 -17.80 8.50 -0.29
N LEU A 34 -18.66 9.32 0.31
CA LEU A 34 -19.16 9.17 1.68
C LEU A 34 -18.04 8.94 2.73
N GLY A 35 -16.95 9.70 2.59
CA GLY A 35 -15.78 9.63 3.48
C GLY A 35 -14.89 8.39 3.29
N THR A 36 -15.24 7.49 2.37
CA THR A 36 -14.38 6.38 1.93
C THR A 36 -13.56 6.85 0.73
N ARG A 37 -12.26 6.54 0.77
CA ARG A 37 -11.29 6.87 -0.26
C ARG A 37 -10.95 5.59 -1.02
N TYR A 38 -11.25 5.57 -2.31
CA TYR A 38 -10.98 4.44 -3.18
C TYR A 38 -9.71 4.72 -3.97
N TRP A 39 -8.89 3.68 -4.07
CA TRP A 39 -7.60 3.74 -4.72
C TRP A 39 -7.55 2.66 -5.80
N SER A 40 -7.16 3.06 -7.01
CA SER A 40 -6.64 2.17 -8.04
C SER A 40 -5.14 2.43 -8.13
N VAL A 41 -4.32 1.40 -7.93
CA VAL A 41 -2.86 1.51 -7.88
C VAL A 41 -2.18 0.39 -8.65
N ASP A 42 -1.01 0.68 -9.19
CA ASP A 42 -0.07 -0.35 -9.63
C ASP A 42 0.97 -0.55 -8.54
N THR A 43 1.23 -1.81 -8.21
CA THR A 43 2.26 -2.19 -7.23
C THR A 43 3.34 -3.03 -7.88
N ASP A 44 4.46 -3.20 -7.18
CA ASP A 44 5.50 -4.17 -7.54
C ASP A 44 5.02 -5.63 -7.58
N ARG A 45 3.80 -5.90 -7.10
CA ARG A 45 3.13 -7.21 -7.13
C ARG A 45 1.84 -7.21 -7.95
N GLY A 46 1.74 -6.29 -8.91
CA GLY A 46 0.60 -6.15 -9.81
C GLY A 46 -0.44 -5.11 -9.37
N PRO A 47 -1.50 -4.89 -10.18
CA PRO A 47 -2.50 -3.88 -9.91
C PRO A 47 -3.38 -4.25 -8.71
N ARG A 48 -3.78 -3.26 -7.92
CA ARG A 48 -4.65 -3.42 -6.75
C ARG A 48 -5.70 -2.32 -6.71
N ARG A 49 -6.86 -2.67 -6.16
CA ARG A 49 -7.91 -1.72 -5.78
C ARG A 49 -8.25 -1.89 -4.33
N PHE A 50 -8.28 -0.80 -3.58
CA PHE A 50 -8.59 -0.86 -2.15
C PHE A 50 -9.37 0.37 -1.69
N ALA A 51 -9.99 0.25 -0.52
CA ALA A 51 -10.73 1.30 0.14
C ALA A 51 -10.10 1.63 1.49
N MET A 52 -10.00 2.92 1.81
CA MET A 52 -9.47 3.41 3.07
C MET A 52 -10.43 4.45 3.67
N ARG A 53 -10.57 4.45 5.00
CA ARG A 53 -11.25 5.50 5.76
C ARG A 53 -10.25 6.17 6.71
N GLU A 54 -10.56 7.37 7.18
CA GLU A 54 -9.77 8.06 8.23
C GLU A 54 -8.24 8.09 7.97
N PRO A 55 -7.75 8.83 6.95
CA PRO A 55 -6.32 8.86 6.59
C PRO A 55 -5.39 9.14 7.77
N ARG A 56 -5.79 10.01 8.71
CA ARG A 56 -4.98 10.34 9.89
C ARG A 56 -4.67 9.12 10.77
N LYS A 57 -5.49 8.07 10.72
CA LYS A 57 -5.28 6.81 11.48
C LYS A 57 -4.67 5.72 10.62
N ASN A 58 -4.98 5.71 9.33
CA ASN A 58 -4.63 4.62 8.42
C ASN A 58 -3.45 4.93 7.49
N VAL A 59 -2.91 6.14 7.55
CA VAL A 59 -1.66 6.55 6.89
C VAL A 59 -0.63 6.92 7.93
N ASN A 60 0.50 6.23 7.90
CA ASN A 60 1.65 6.54 8.71
C ASN A 60 2.77 7.11 7.84
N TRP A 61 3.18 8.35 8.13
CA TRP A 61 4.28 9.03 7.45
C TRP A 61 5.59 8.72 8.15
N LEU A 62 6.54 8.13 7.44
CA LEU A 62 7.88 7.85 7.94
C LEU A 62 8.81 9.02 7.59
N VAL A 63 9.80 9.28 8.47
CA VAL A 63 10.75 10.39 8.33
C VAL A 63 12.01 9.92 7.59
N PRO A 64 12.55 10.71 6.64
CA PRO A 64 12.03 11.97 6.13
C PRO A 64 10.72 11.79 5.34
N ARG A 65 9.79 12.78 5.43
CA ARG A 65 8.34 12.79 5.07
C ARG A 65 7.99 12.48 3.61
N GLU A 66 8.65 11.52 3.00
CA GLU A 66 8.43 11.10 1.61
C GLU A 66 7.86 9.68 1.55
N ARG A 67 8.10 8.89 2.59
CA ARG A 67 7.63 7.51 2.68
C ARG A 67 6.32 7.45 3.48
N CYS A 68 5.31 6.77 2.96
CA CYS A 68 4.09 6.52 3.73
C CYS A 68 3.63 5.06 3.64
N LEU A 69 3.12 4.57 4.78
CA LEU A 69 2.48 3.28 4.91
C LEU A 69 0.96 3.50 4.98
N ILE A 70 0.22 2.80 4.13
CA ILE A 70 -1.23 2.89 4.02
C ILE A 70 -1.84 1.56 4.43
N ARG A 71 -2.87 1.60 5.27
CA ARG A 71 -3.68 0.43 5.64
C ARG A 71 -5.09 0.59 5.11
N ASP A 72 -5.58 -0.42 4.39
CA ASP A 72 -6.95 -0.42 3.88
C ASP A 72 -7.97 -0.94 4.92
N THR A 73 -9.25 -0.90 4.59
CA THR A 73 -10.34 -1.37 5.46
C THR A 73 -10.32 -2.88 5.71
N MET A 74 -9.59 -3.66 4.91
CA MET A 74 -9.43 -5.11 5.07
C MET A 74 -8.15 -5.47 5.82
N GLY A 75 -7.33 -4.48 6.20
CA GLY A 75 -6.08 -4.68 6.91
C GLY A 75 -4.86 -4.91 6.01
N ASN A 76 -5.01 -4.87 4.69
CA ASN A 76 -3.89 -4.94 3.76
C ASN A 76 -3.01 -3.69 3.93
N ARG A 77 -1.71 -3.85 3.68
CA ARG A 77 -0.71 -2.80 3.84
C ARG A 77 -0.03 -2.50 2.51
N TYR A 78 0.10 -1.21 2.26
CA TYR A 78 0.76 -0.67 1.09
C TYR A 78 1.80 0.35 1.52
N GLU A 79 2.79 0.56 0.66
CA GLU A 79 3.85 1.53 0.86
C GLU A 79 4.03 2.39 -0.38
N ILE A 80 4.10 3.69 -0.18
CA ILE A 80 4.76 4.58 -1.13
C ILE A 80 6.14 4.87 -0.55
N GLU A 81 7.19 4.34 -1.19
CA GLU A 81 8.57 4.41 -0.65
C GLU A 81 9.10 5.85 -0.62
N ALA A 82 8.75 6.63 -1.65
CA ALA A 82 9.03 8.05 -1.72
C ALA A 82 8.02 8.72 -2.66
N LEU A 83 7.25 9.69 -2.17
CA LEU A 83 6.29 10.45 -2.98
C LEU A 83 6.96 11.20 -4.15
N THR A 84 8.25 11.50 -4.03
CA THR A 84 9.08 12.13 -5.07
C THR A 84 9.38 11.20 -6.24
N ARG A 85 9.24 9.88 -6.06
CA ARG A 85 9.42 8.87 -7.12
C ARG A 85 8.15 8.59 -7.91
N LEU A 86 7.01 9.12 -7.48
CA LEU A 86 5.77 9.05 -8.26
C LEU A 86 5.82 10.04 -9.42
N ASP A 87 5.25 9.65 -10.55
CA ASP A 87 5.01 10.60 -11.64
C ASP A 87 4.05 11.72 -11.17
N PRO A 88 4.06 12.91 -11.83
CA PRO A 88 3.26 14.05 -11.39
C PRO A 88 1.76 13.77 -11.27
N ARG A 89 1.20 12.91 -12.14
CA ARG A 89 -0.22 12.54 -12.07
C ARG A 89 -0.48 11.67 -10.85
N SER A 90 0.33 10.64 -10.63
CA SER A 90 0.23 9.79 -9.44
C SER A 90 0.37 10.60 -8.15
N ARG A 91 1.29 11.57 -8.12
CA ARG A 91 1.45 12.47 -6.96
C ARG A 91 0.21 13.31 -6.71
N ALA A 92 -0.38 13.89 -7.76
CA ALA A 92 -1.59 14.69 -7.64
C ALA A 92 -2.79 13.88 -7.12
N GLU A 93 -2.93 12.63 -7.56
CA GLU A 93 -3.96 11.72 -7.04
C GLU A 93 -3.76 11.43 -5.56
N VAL A 94 -2.52 11.20 -5.11
CA VAL A 94 -2.22 11.01 -3.68
C VAL A 94 -2.58 12.25 -2.87
N ASP A 95 -2.12 13.43 -3.28
CA ASP A 95 -2.34 14.69 -2.57
C ASP A 95 -3.84 15.07 -2.51
N ARG A 96 -4.65 14.61 -3.47
CA ARG A 96 -6.11 14.78 -3.46
C ARG A 96 -6.79 14.03 -2.31
N VAL A 97 -6.25 12.89 -1.90
CA VAL A 97 -6.92 11.98 -0.97
C VAL A 97 -6.20 11.75 0.35
N LEU A 98 -4.99 12.26 0.56
CA LEU A 98 -4.27 12.18 1.84
C LEU A 98 -4.22 13.55 2.54
#